data_AF-A0A3M8FTH6-F1
#
_entry.id   AF-A0A3M8FTH6-F1
#
_cell.length_a   1.000
_cell.length_b   1.000
_cell.length_c   1.000
_cell.angle_alpha   90.00
_cell.angle_beta   90.00
_cell.angle_gamma   90.00
#
_symmetry.space_group_name_H-M   'P 1'
#
loop_
_entity.id
_entity.type
_entity.pdbx_description
1 polymer ?
#
loop_
_entity_poly.entity_id
_entity_poly.type
_entity_poly.pdbx_seq_one_letter_code
_entity_poly.pdbx_strand_id
1 'polypeptide(L)'
;MNALVSTILRSGALLTFIVFVITSHAGAQPSPPDQPGGDGGSVNSMCPVMSEEPVDPRFMVQYEGKTIGLCCRRCLTKFEADPAAYTAHLPAVFALLEQTEKLGIQTDQASGDHADDHHPGDHSDAESMAANSAEHTRPPEASFDQMDHAHTHGTGSRSSLAAWIGKFHPASTHLPIGLLFGAAIAEFCMIVTRNARFRHAAGFCLVAAFIGAIIAVVLGWLNGGFVLWDDHWVQATHRWLGTGTAALSLVTLGSFVRAAHSDASRRAVMRYRLALCATTVVVAGAGFFGGALVYGIDHYAL
;
A
#
# COMPACT_ATOMS: atom_id res chain seq x y z
N MET A 1 -8.17 -11.97 41.90
CA MET A 1 -8.57 -11.91 40.47
C MET A 1 -9.51 -10.76 40.13
N ASN A 2 -10.53 -10.46 40.93
CA ASN A 2 -11.54 -9.42 40.61
C ASN A 2 -11.00 -7.96 40.62
N ALA A 3 -10.00 -7.64 41.44
CA ALA A 3 -9.42 -6.29 41.51
C ALA A 3 -8.53 -5.96 40.29
N LEU A 4 -7.78 -6.93 39.79
CA LEU A 4 -6.91 -6.76 38.61
C LEU A 4 -7.74 -6.53 37.33
N VAL A 5 -8.85 -7.27 37.20
CA VAL A 5 -9.79 -7.14 36.08
C VAL A 5 -10.55 -5.82 36.11
N SER A 6 -10.89 -5.30 37.30
CA SER A 6 -11.58 -4.00 37.42
C SER A 6 -10.65 -2.81 37.13
N THR A 7 -9.38 -2.92 37.51
CA THR A 7 -8.34 -1.94 37.16
C THR A 7 -8.11 -1.94 35.66
N ILE A 8 -7.96 -3.10 35.01
CA ILE A 8 -7.82 -3.21 33.54
C ILE A 8 -9.05 -2.62 32.81
N LEU A 9 -10.28 -2.83 33.32
CA LEU A 9 -11.49 -2.26 32.73
C LEU A 9 -11.60 -0.73 32.86
N ARG A 10 -11.12 -0.15 33.98
CA ARG A 10 -11.05 1.31 34.18
C ARG A 10 -9.93 1.93 33.34
N SER A 11 -8.79 1.24 33.26
CA SER A 11 -7.69 1.61 32.37
C SER A 11 -8.06 1.49 30.89
N GLY A 12 -8.96 0.58 30.51
CA GLY A 12 -9.44 0.43 29.14
C GLY A 12 -10.26 1.62 28.65
N ALA A 13 -11.10 2.23 29.50
CA ALA A 13 -11.82 3.46 29.15
C ALA A 13 -10.88 4.66 29.01
N LEU A 14 -9.85 4.73 29.86
CA LEU A 14 -8.79 5.73 29.77
C LEU A 14 -7.91 5.50 28.52
N LEU A 15 -7.59 4.25 28.17
CA LEU A 15 -6.83 3.88 26.98
C LEU A 15 -7.63 4.15 25.70
N THR A 16 -8.94 3.92 25.72
CA THR A 16 -9.84 4.24 24.59
C THR A 16 -9.96 5.76 24.41
N PHE A 17 -10.03 6.52 25.52
CA PHE A 17 -9.99 7.98 25.49
C PHE A 17 -8.62 8.51 25.04
N ILE A 18 -7.51 7.92 25.49
CA ILE A 18 -6.15 8.31 25.10
C ILE A 18 -5.89 7.97 23.62
N VAL A 19 -6.30 6.80 23.12
CA VAL A 19 -6.19 6.45 21.70
C VAL A 19 -7.09 7.35 20.85
N PHE A 20 -8.32 7.66 21.30
CA PHE A 20 -9.21 8.61 20.63
C PHE A 20 -8.65 10.04 20.62
N VAL A 21 -8.02 10.50 21.70
CA VAL A 21 -7.38 11.82 21.81
C VAL A 21 -6.09 11.87 20.98
N ILE A 22 -5.32 10.77 20.89
CA ILE A 22 -4.13 10.67 20.02
C ILE A 22 -4.55 10.69 18.54
N THR A 23 -5.63 10.00 18.15
CA THR A 23 -6.17 10.11 16.78
C THR A 23 -6.82 11.46 16.50
N SER A 24 -7.29 12.18 17.52
CA SER A 24 -7.88 13.53 17.39
C SER A 24 -6.84 14.65 17.35
N HIS A 25 -5.56 14.37 17.65
CA HIS A 25 -4.43 15.28 17.48
C HIS A 25 -3.64 15.01 16.18
N ALA A 26 -4.28 14.36 15.20
CA ALA A 26 -3.88 14.51 13.80
C ALA A 26 -4.14 15.97 13.41
N GLY A 27 -3.25 16.86 13.85
CA GLY A 27 -3.20 18.24 13.40
C GLY A 27 -3.17 18.19 11.89
N ALA A 28 -4.10 18.91 11.27
CA ALA A 28 -4.13 19.16 9.85
C ALA A 28 -2.72 19.56 9.42
N GLN A 29 -2.00 18.63 8.80
CA GLN A 29 -0.84 18.99 8.03
C GLN A 29 -1.40 19.75 6.82
N PRO A 30 -0.90 20.96 6.52
CA PRO A 30 -1.28 21.63 5.29
C PRO A 30 -1.04 20.65 4.14
N SER A 31 -2.06 20.48 3.31
CA SER A 31 -1.94 19.76 2.05
C SER A 31 -0.66 20.22 1.36
N PRO A 32 0.15 19.31 0.78
CA PRO A 32 1.10 19.73 -0.24
C PRO A 32 0.32 20.59 -1.23
N PRO A 33 0.84 21.75 -1.66
CA PRO A 33 0.10 22.62 -2.57
C PRO A 33 -0.35 21.78 -3.76
N ASP A 34 -1.63 21.89 -4.11
CA ASP A 34 -2.22 21.29 -5.31
C ASP A 34 -1.21 21.42 -6.45
N GLN A 35 -0.61 20.31 -6.84
CA GLN A 35 0.19 20.26 -8.06
C GLN A 35 -0.86 20.35 -9.17
N PRO A 36 -0.85 21.40 -9.99
CA PRO A 36 -1.77 21.50 -11.09
C PRO A 36 -1.53 20.29 -12.00
N GLY A 37 -2.61 19.63 -12.41
CA GLY A 37 -2.57 18.69 -13.51
C GLY A 37 -1.90 19.36 -14.70
N GLY A 38 -0.67 18.96 -14.98
CA GLY A 38 0.17 19.42 -16.06
C GLY A 38 1.20 18.34 -16.32
N ASP A 39 1.08 17.69 -17.47
CA ASP A 39 2.16 17.16 -18.32
C ASP A 39 3.62 17.20 -17.80
N GLY A 40 3.90 16.56 -16.66
CA GLY A 40 5.25 16.34 -16.17
C GLY A 40 5.94 15.28 -17.02
N GLY A 41 6.58 15.71 -18.11
CA GLY A 41 7.17 14.87 -19.16
C GLY A 41 8.00 13.69 -18.67
N SER A 42 7.33 12.55 -18.45
CA SER A 42 8.02 11.27 -18.40
C SER A 42 8.43 10.90 -19.81
N VAL A 43 9.64 10.37 -19.95
CA VAL A 43 10.17 9.98 -21.27
C VAL A 43 9.42 8.80 -21.87
N ASN A 44 8.62 8.10 -21.06
CA ASN A 44 7.87 6.91 -21.45
C ASN A 44 6.37 7.06 -21.19
N SER A 45 5.56 6.48 -22.07
CA SER A 45 4.09 6.41 -21.98
C SER A 45 3.57 5.08 -21.42
N MET A 46 4.39 4.03 -21.47
CA MET A 46 4.08 2.69 -20.93
C MET A 46 5.03 2.36 -19.79
N CYS A 47 4.55 1.63 -18.77
CA CYS A 47 5.35 1.32 -17.61
C CYS A 47 6.46 0.28 -17.94
N PRO A 48 7.75 0.58 -17.67
CA PRO A 48 8.85 -0.35 -17.94
C PRO A 48 8.82 -1.62 -17.07
N VAL A 49 8.11 -1.57 -15.93
CA VAL A 49 7.93 -2.73 -15.03
C VAL A 49 6.72 -3.58 -15.44
N MET A 50 5.71 -2.98 -16.09
CA MET A 50 4.47 -3.59 -16.55
C MET A 50 4.14 -3.02 -17.94
N SER A 51 4.74 -3.60 -18.97
CA SER A 51 4.78 -3.04 -20.33
C SER A 51 3.43 -2.84 -21.02
N GLU A 52 2.35 -3.42 -20.49
CA GLU A 52 0.99 -3.32 -21.02
C GLU A 52 0.15 -2.24 -20.33
N GLU A 53 0.68 -1.62 -19.26
CA GLU A 53 -0.03 -0.62 -18.46
C GLU A 53 0.49 0.79 -18.77
N PRO A 54 -0.40 1.79 -18.96
CA PRO A 54 0.00 3.18 -19.15
C PRO A 54 0.64 3.76 -17.88
N VAL A 55 1.47 4.78 -18.04
CA VAL A 55 2.07 5.50 -16.91
C VAL A 55 1.04 6.34 -16.17
N ASP A 56 1.21 6.46 -14.86
CA ASP A 56 0.41 7.31 -14.00
C ASP A 56 1.29 8.48 -13.51
N PRO A 57 0.88 9.75 -13.76
CA PRO A 57 1.64 10.93 -13.34
C PRO A 57 1.96 10.98 -11.84
N ARG A 58 1.24 10.23 -11.00
CA ARG A 58 1.50 10.14 -9.56
C ARG A 58 2.74 9.31 -9.21
N PHE A 59 3.25 8.49 -10.13
CA PHE A 59 4.38 7.59 -9.88
C PHE A 59 5.52 7.85 -10.86
N MET A 60 6.30 8.88 -10.60
CA MET A 60 7.50 9.22 -11.38
C MET A 60 8.78 9.02 -10.56
N VAL A 61 9.88 8.68 -11.23
CA VAL A 61 11.22 8.57 -10.64
C VAL A 61 12.27 9.18 -11.55
N GLN A 62 13.27 9.83 -10.95
CA GLN A 62 14.43 10.33 -11.69
C GLN A 62 15.46 9.21 -11.88
N TYR A 63 15.81 8.92 -13.12
CA TYR A 63 16.85 7.95 -13.46
C TYR A 63 17.67 8.49 -14.63
N GLU A 64 19.00 8.52 -14.46
CA GLU A 64 19.94 9.08 -15.45
C GLU A 64 19.57 10.50 -15.93
N GLY A 65 19.11 11.34 -15.00
CA GLY A 65 18.72 12.72 -15.29
C GLY A 65 17.36 12.86 -15.99
N LYS A 66 16.65 11.75 -16.22
CA LYS A 66 15.36 11.74 -16.93
C LYS A 66 14.23 11.25 -16.02
N THR A 67 13.04 11.74 -16.29
CA THR A 67 11.83 11.35 -15.55
C THR A 67 11.22 10.10 -16.17
N ILE A 68 11.13 9.02 -15.39
CA ILE A 68 10.51 7.75 -15.79
C ILE A 68 9.15 7.64 -15.10
N GLY A 69 8.09 7.50 -15.89
CA GLY A 69 6.72 7.34 -15.41
C GLY A 69 6.38 5.87 -15.21
N LEU A 70 5.70 5.52 -14.12
CA LEU A 70 5.31 4.15 -13.82
C LEU A 70 3.80 4.06 -13.56
N CYS A 71 3.21 2.88 -13.75
CA CYS A 71 1.76 2.70 -13.62
C CYS A 71 1.26 2.62 -12.17
N CYS A 72 2.12 2.28 -11.20
CA CYS A 72 1.71 2.12 -9.80
C CYS A 72 2.87 2.22 -8.80
N ARG A 73 2.55 2.38 -7.51
CA ARG A 73 3.52 2.40 -6.40
C ARG A 73 4.40 1.14 -6.35
N ARG A 74 3.84 -0.03 -6.66
CA ARG A 74 4.60 -1.29 -6.65
C ARG A 74 5.68 -1.31 -7.74
N CYS A 75 5.36 -0.77 -8.91
CA CYS A 75 6.34 -0.59 -9.97
C CYS A 75 7.42 0.40 -9.55
N LEU A 76 7.06 1.48 -8.84
CA LEU A 76 8.02 2.49 -8.36
C LEU A 76 9.04 1.85 -7.43
N THR A 77 8.57 1.10 -6.44
CA THR A 77 9.45 0.39 -5.52
C THR A 77 10.31 -0.67 -6.21
N LYS A 78 9.79 -1.38 -7.22
CA LYS A 78 10.59 -2.35 -8.00
C LYS A 78 11.67 -1.67 -8.83
N PHE A 79 11.32 -0.55 -9.47
CA PHE A 79 12.24 0.21 -10.29
C PHE A 79 13.34 0.84 -9.43
N GLU A 80 13.03 1.42 -8.27
CA GLU A 80 14.04 1.96 -7.34
C GLU A 80 14.99 0.88 -6.78
N ALA A 81 14.49 -0.35 -6.62
CA ALA A 81 15.29 -1.45 -6.09
C ALA A 81 16.28 -2.04 -7.11
N ASP A 82 15.90 -2.07 -8.39
CA ASP A 82 16.75 -2.55 -9.49
C ASP A 82 16.40 -1.84 -10.80
N PRO A 83 16.87 -0.59 -11.01
CA PRO A 83 16.51 0.17 -12.21
C PRO A 83 17.02 -0.49 -13.49
N ALA A 84 18.22 -1.09 -13.43
CA ALA A 84 18.91 -1.68 -14.58
C ALA A 84 18.11 -2.86 -15.19
N ALA A 85 17.39 -3.61 -14.36
CA ALA A 85 16.53 -4.70 -14.84
C ALA A 85 15.37 -4.25 -15.73
N TYR A 86 14.94 -2.98 -15.62
CA TYR A 86 13.78 -2.44 -16.33
C TYR A 86 14.14 -1.38 -17.37
N THR A 87 15.41 -1.00 -17.48
CA THR A 87 15.87 0.05 -18.41
C THR A 87 16.42 -0.50 -19.73
N ALA A 88 16.55 -1.82 -19.89
CA ALA A 88 17.05 -2.45 -21.11
C ALA A 88 16.24 -2.12 -22.39
N HIS A 89 14.97 -1.69 -22.25
CA HIS A 89 14.09 -1.30 -23.36
C HIS A 89 13.89 0.22 -23.50
N LEU A 90 14.41 1.02 -22.57
CA LEU A 90 14.43 2.48 -22.64
C LEU A 90 15.55 3.13 -23.49
N PRO A 91 16.63 2.45 -23.96
CA PRO A 91 17.75 3.14 -24.63
C PRO A 91 17.35 3.81 -25.95
N ALA A 92 16.36 3.26 -26.66
CA ALA A 92 15.88 3.84 -27.92
C ALA A 92 15.23 5.22 -27.70
N VAL A 93 14.49 5.37 -26.61
CA VAL A 93 13.87 6.64 -26.21
C VAL A 93 14.94 7.61 -25.71
N PHE A 94 15.92 7.11 -24.92
CA PHE A 94 16.99 7.95 -24.42
C PHE A 94 17.92 8.49 -25.50
N ALA A 95 18.25 7.68 -26.51
CA ALA A 95 19.06 8.08 -27.65
C ALA A 95 18.33 9.09 -28.55
N LEU A 96 17.02 8.91 -28.75
CA LEU A 96 16.21 9.85 -29.54
C LEU A 96 16.16 11.23 -28.86
N LEU A 97 15.95 11.26 -27.54
CA LEU A 97 15.88 12.50 -26.77
C LEU A 97 17.22 13.26 -26.72
N GLU A 98 18.35 12.53 -26.70
CA GLU A 98 19.67 13.14 -26.73
C GLU A 98 20.01 13.70 -28.13
N GLN A 99 19.50 13.08 -29.20
CA GLN A 99 19.62 13.61 -30.55
C GLN A 99 18.73 14.85 -30.76
N THR A 100 17.53 14.91 -30.19
CA THR A 100 16.66 16.09 -30.29
C THR A 100 17.24 17.30 -29.57
N GLU A 101 17.91 17.09 -28.43
CA GLU A 101 18.62 18.16 -27.70
C GLU A 101 19.85 18.66 -28.48
N LYS A 102 20.63 17.75 -29.06
CA LYS A 102 21.79 18.11 -29.91
C LYS A 102 21.41 18.82 -31.21
N LEU A 103 20.18 18.63 -31.69
CA LEU A 103 19.67 19.27 -32.90
C LEU A 103 18.92 20.60 -32.63
N GLY A 104 18.79 21.01 -31.36
CA GLY A 104 18.19 22.30 -31.00
C GLY A 104 16.71 22.44 -31.37
N ILE A 105 15.99 21.33 -31.51
CA ILE A 105 14.56 21.34 -31.85
C ILE A 105 13.78 21.61 -30.57
N GLN A 106 13.33 22.86 -30.37
CA GLN A 106 12.34 23.17 -29.35
C GLN A 106 10.99 22.63 -29.82
N THR A 107 10.40 21.71 -29.05
CA THR A 107 9.01 21.29 -29.27
C THR A 107 8.11 22.36 -28.69
N ASP A 108 7.89 23.42 -29.46
CA ASP A 108 6.89 24.42 -29.13
C ASP A 108 5.49 23.82 -29.28
N GLN A 109 4.67 24.15 -28.30
CA GLN A 109 3.31 23.69 -28.06
C GLN A 109 2.45 23.76 -29.33
N ALA A 110 1.96 22.60 -29.79
CA ALA A 110 0.82 22.54 -30.68
C ALA A 110 -0.44 22.92 -29.87
N SER A 111 -0.72 24.22 -29.83
CA SER A 111 -2.04 24.76 -29.51
C SER A 111 -3.03 24.19 -30.52
N GLY A 112 -4.08 23.56 -30.00
CA GLY A 112 -5.17 23.06 -30.81
C GLY A 112 -5.98 24.21 -31.38
N ASP A 113 -6.12 24.23 -32.69
CA ASP A 113 -7.29 24.78 -33.38
C ASP A 113 -7.55 23.85 -34.59
N HIS A 114 -8.51 22.94 -34.42
CA HIS A 114 -9.08 22.19 -35.54
C HIS A 114 -10.29 22.96 -36.06
N ALA A 115 -10.14 23.54 -37.26
CA ALA A 115 -11.25 23.85 -38.15
C ALA A 115 -10.87 23.37 -39.56
N ASP A 116 -11.61 22.35 -39.98
CA ASP A 116 -12.17 22.12 -41.31
C ASP A 116 -11.27 21.85 -42.54
N ASP A 117 -11.69 20.76 -43.20
CA ASP A 117 -11.76 20.53 -44.64
C ASP A 117 -10.61 19.87 -45.44
N HIS A 118 -11.01 18.74 -46.05
CA HIS A 118 -10.68 18.21 -47.37
C HIS A 118 -9.40 17.36 -47.61
N HIS A 119 -9.71 16.07 -47.83
CA HIS A 119 -9.05 15.00 -48.62
C HIS A 119 -8.70 15.43 -50.06
N PRO A 120 -8.06 14.60 -50.93
CA PRO A 120 -6.87 13.73 -50.86
C PRO A 120 -5.85 14.00 -52.01
N GLY A 121 -4.78 13.19 -52.08
CA GLY A 121 -4.04 12.94 -53.33
C GLY A 121 -2.61 12.45 -53.03
N ASP A 122 -2.36 11.15 -52.89
CA ASP A 122 -2.13 10.16 -53.95
C ASP A 122 -0.68 10.15 -54.47
N HIS A 123 -0.22 8.93 -54.73
CA HIS A 123 0.97 8.50 -55.47
C HIS A 123 2.33 8.56 -54.74
N SER A 124 3.26 7.62 -54.91
CA SER A 124 3.27 6.29 -55.50
C SER A 124 4.73 5.81 -55.46
N ASP A 125 4.91 4.52 -55.21
CA ASP A 125 5.89 3.63 -55.84
C ASP A 125 7.39 3.62 -55.45
N ALA A 126 7.81 2.36 -55.36
CA ALA A 126 9.04 1.76 -55.89
C ALA A 126 10.21 1.52 -54.92
N GLU A 127 10.19 0.29 -54.41
CA GLU A 127 11.31 -0.67 -54.35
C GLU A 127 12.65 -0.26 -54.96
N SER A 128 13.72 -0.53 -54.21
CA SER A 128 14.93 -1.12 -54.79
C SER A 128 15.65 -2.01 -53.77
N MET A 129 15.79 -3.29 -54.13
CA MET A 129 16.62 -4.29 -53.46
C MET A 129 18.11 -3.94 -53.62
N ALA A 130 18.94 -4.27 -52.63
CA ALA A 130 20.27 -4.85 -52.86
C ALA A 130 20.86 -5.39 -51.56
N ALA A 131 21.21 -6.68 -51.60
CA ALA A 131 22.01 -7.38 -50.63
C ALA A 131 23.46 -6.87 -50.62
N ASN A 132 24.12 -6.93 -49.46
CA ASN A 132 25.52 -7.33 -49.42
C ASN A 132 25.92 -7.88 -48.05
N SER A 133 26.45 -9.10 -48.10
CA SER A 133 27.12 -9.80 -47.01
C SER A 133 28.53 -9.25 -46.84
N ALA A 134 28.99 -9.09 -45.60
CA ALA A 134 30.41 -9.07 -45.27
C ALA A 134 30.63 -9.70 -43.89
N GLU A 135 31.34 -10.82 -43.93
CA GLU A 135 31.92 -11.56 -42.82
C GLU A 135 33.11 -10.82 -42.19
N HIS A 136 33.72 -11.40 -41.13
CA HIS A 136 34.98 -11.04 -40.45
C HIS A 136 34.78 -10.06 -39.27
N THR A 137 35.19 -10.28 -38.01
CA THR A 137 36.19 -11.20 -37.43
C THR A 137 36.09 -11.12 -35.89
N ARG A 138 36.21 -12.24 -35.17
CA ARG A 138 36.53 -12.27 -33.73
C ARG A 138 38.04 -12.15 -33.52
N PRO A 139 38.49 -11.50 -32.45
CA PRO A 139 39.53 -12.10 -31.60
C PRO A 139 39.33 -11.76 -30.10
N PRO A 140 40.25 -12.16 -29.18
CA PRO A 140 40.30 -13.44 -28.52
C PRO A 140 39.95 -13.35 -27.02
N GLU A 141 39.76 -14.51 -26.40
CA GLU A 141 39.59 -14.67 -24.96
C GLU A 141 40.79 -14.13 -24.18
N ALA A 142 40.50 -13.29 -23.18
CA ALA A 142 41.39 -13.01 -22.06
C ALA A 142 40.62 -13.37 -20.77
N SER A 143 40.97 -14.54 -20.26
CA SER A 143 40.63 -15.05 -18.92
C SER A 143 41.36 -14.27 -17.82
N PHE A 144 40.81 -14.33 -16.60
CA PHE A 144 41.27 -13.76 -15.31
C PHE A 144 40.93 -12.26 -15.15
N ASP A 145 40.14 -11.81 -14.16
CA ASP A 145 40.05 -12.28 -12.77
C ASP A 145 38.62 -12.45 -12.25
N GLN A 146 38.41 -13.60 -11.63
CA GLN A 146 37.35 -13.92 -10.69
C GLN A 146 37.40 -12.92 -9.53
N MET A 147 36.54 -11.90 -9.51
CA MET A 147 36.30 -11.11 -8.30
C MET A 147 35.24 -11.84 -7.47
N ASP A 148 35.73 -12.57 -6.48
CA ASP A 148 34.96 -13.15 -5.40
C ASP A 148 34.18 -12.03 -4.68
N HIS A 149 32.89 -11.92 -4.99
CA HIS A 149 31.95 -11.19 -4.14
C HIS A 149 31.80 -11.96 -2.83
N ALA A 150 32.67 -11.63 -1.89
CA ALA A 150 32.52 -11.95 -0.49
C ALA A 150 31.19 -11.39 -0.01
N HIS A 151 30.16 -12.23 0.00
CA HIS A 151 28.97 -12.02 0.81
C HIS A 151 29.43 -12.03 2.28
N THR A 152 29.71 -10.84 2.81
CA THR A 152 29.94 -10.65 4.23
C THR A 152 28.63 -10.92 4.98
N HIS A 153 28.36 -12.19 5.28
CA HIS A 153 27.33 -12.60 6.23
C HIS A 153 27.84 -12.31 7.64
N GLY A 154 27.78 -11.05 8.06
CA GLY A 154 28.18 -10.61 9.40
C GLY A 154 27.16 -9.66 9.98
N THR A 155 26.29 -10.17 10.86
CA THR A 155 25.25 -9.50 11.68
C THR A 155 23.77 -9.51 11.18
N GLY A 156 23.48 -9.98 9.97
CA GLY A 156 22.16 -9.79 9.33
C GLY A 156 21.05 -10.85 9.49
N SER A 157 21.23 -11.93 10.27
CA SER A 157 20.23 -13.04 10.24
C SER A 157 18.89 -12.67 10.91
N ARG A 158 18.92 -11.94 12.03
CA ARG A 158 17.69 -11.58 12.77
C ARG A 158 16.93 -10.43 12.11
N SER A 159 17.63 -9.45 11.54
CA SER A 159 17.03 -8.36 10.77
C SER A 159 16.46 -8.83 9.43
N SER A 160 17.15 -9.72 8.71
CA SER A 160 16.61 -10.26 7.45
C SER A 160 15.41 -11.19 7.68
N LEU A 161 15.42 -12.00 8.76
CA LEU A 161 14.28 -12.84 9.13
C LEU A 161 13.06 -11.99 9.53
N ALA A 162 13.25 -10.95 10.34
CA ALA A 162 12.20 -10.01 10.70
C ALA A 162 11.57 -9.33 9.48
N ALA A 163 12.41 -8.84 8.56
CA ALA A 163 11.95 -8.22 7.30
C ALA A 163 11.23 -9.23 6.39
N TRP A 164 11.67 -10.49 6.34
CA TRP A 164 11.03 -11.54 5.55
C TRP A 164 9.64 -11.90 6.12
N ILE A 165 9.53 -12.07 7.45
CA ILE A 165 8.25 -12.37 8.11
C ILE A 165 7.28 -11.19 7.97
N GLY A 166 7.77 -9.95 8.05
CA GLY A 166 6.95 -8.74 7.86
C GLY A 166 6.18 -8.70 6.54
N LYS A 167 6.72 -9.29 5.46
CA LYS A 167 6.05 -9.35 4.14
C LYS A 167 4.72 -10.09 4.15
N PHE A 168 4.47 -10.93 5.15
CA PHE A 168 3.18 -11.60 5.33
C PHE A 168 2.11 -10.72 5.97
N HIS A 169 2.43 -9.48 6.36
CA HIS A 169 1.49 -8.53 6.93
C HIS A 169 0.19 -8.40 6.11
N PRO A 170 0.21 -8.14 4.78
CA PRO A 170 -1.01 -7.99 4.00
C PRO A 170 -1.89 -9.24 4.00
N ALA A 171 -1.30 -10.45 4.05
CA ALA A 171 -2.09 -11.68 4.15
C ALA A 171 -2.75 -11.82 5.53
N SER A 172 -2.00 -11.49 6.59
CA SER A 172 -2.48 -11.61 7.97
C SER A 172 -3.56 -10.60 8.37
N THR A 173 -3.69 -9.47 7.67
CA THR A 173 -4.67 -8.42 8.00
C THR A 173 -6.10 -8.78 7.63
N HIS A 174 -6.32 -9.61 6.62
CA HIS A 174 -7.66 -9.95 6.14
C HIS A 174 -8.46 -10.77 7.15
N LEU A 175 -7.77 -11.66 7.89
CA LEU A 175 -8.39 -12.52 8.89
C LEU A 175 -9.06 -11.73 10.04
N PRO A 176 -8.37 -10.84 10.78
CA PRO A 176 -9.01 -10.06 11.84
C PRO A 176 -10.07 -9.10 11.30
N ILE A 177 -9.90 -8.52 10.11
CA ILE A 177 -10.92 -7.66 9.48
C ILE A 177 -12.22 -8.46 9.31
N GLY A 178 -12.15 -9.59 8.60
CA GLY A 178 -13.33 -10.43 8.34
C GLY A 178 -13.98 -10.95 9.62
N LEU A 179 -13.20 -11.34 10.62
CA LEU A 179 -13.72 -11.85 11.89
C LEU A 179 -14.38 -10.77 12.76
N LEU A 180 -13.88 -9.52 12.75
CA LEU A 180 -14.54 -8.41 13.47
C LEU A 180 -15.89 -8.08 12.83
N PHE A 181 -15.96 -8.03 11.50
CA PHE A 181 -17.23 -7.90 10.78
C PHE A 181 -18.16 -9.11 11.04
N GLY A 182 -17.62 -10.32 11.05
CA GLY A 182 -18.36 -11.54 11.39
C GLY A 182 -18.94 -11.49 12.81
N ALA A 183 -18.19 -10.98 13.78
CA ALA A 183 -18.68 -10.76 15.14
C ALA A 183 -19.80 -9.71 15.18
N ALA A 184 -19.67 -8.62 14.44
CA ALA A 184 -20.70 -7.58 14.33
C ALA A 184 -22.00 -8.13 13.70
N ILE A 185 -21.89 -8.92 12.63
CA ILE A 185 -23.03 -9.58 11.99
C ILE A 185 -23.66 -10.60 12.95
N ALA A 186 -22.87 -11.41 13.63
CA ALA A 186 -23.37 -12.37 14.61
C ALA A 186 -24.11 -11.66 15.76
N GLU A 187 -23.57 -10.56 16.28
CA GLU A 187 -24.26 -9.77 17.32
C GLU A 187 -25.57 -9.16 16.81
N PHE A 188 -25.61 -8.67 15.57
CA PHE A 188 -26.84 -8.19 14.93
C PHE A 188 -27.88 -9.30 14.80
N CYS A 189 -27.48 -10.46 14.29
CA CYS A 189 -28.34 -11.64 14.19
C CYS A 189 -28.84 -12.09 15.58
N MET A 190 -28.01 -12.02 16.62
CA MET A 190 -28.43 -12.30 18.00
C MET A 190 -29.49 -11.32 18.49
N ILE A 191 -29.37 -10.02 18.16
CA ILE A 191 -30.37 -8.99 18.52
C ILE A 191 -31.72 -9.28 17.86
N VAL A 192 -31.70 -9.59 16.56
CA VAL A 192 -32.92 -9.81 15.76
C VAL A 192 -33.58 -11.14 16.11
N THR A 193 -32.81 -12.22 16.15
CA THR A 193 -33.34 -13.58 16.33
C THR A 193 -33.48 -14.00 17.79
N ARG A 194 -32.78 -13.32 18.71
CA ARG A 194 -32.63 -13.72 20.13
C ARG A 194 -32.09 -15.14 20.31
N ASN A 195 -31.45 -15.71 19.29
CA ASN A 195 -30.91 -17.08 19.35
C ASN A 195 -29.50 -17.08 19.96
N ALA A 196 -29.31 -17.91 21.01
CA ALA A 196 -28.05 -18.03 21.73
C ALA A 196 -26.88 -18.55 20.85
N ARG A 197 -27.16 -19.26 19.75
CA ARG A 197 -26.12 -19.73 18.81
C ARG A 197 -25.25 -18.60 18.28
N PHE A 198 -25.86 -17.44 17.98
CA PHE A 198 -25.14 -16.28 17.49
C PHE A 198 -24.22 -15.64 18.54
N ARG A 199 -24.51 -15.80 19.84
CA ARG A 199 -23.61 -15.34 20.91
C ARG A 199 -22.31 -16.14 20.92
N HIS A 200 -22.39 -17.46 20.71
CA HIS A 200 -21.20 -18.30 20.62
C HIS A 200 -20.39 -18.00 19.35
N ALA A 201 -21.06 -17.78 18.22
CA ALA A 201 -20.41 -17.34 16.99
C ALA A 201 -19.67 -16.01 17.18
N ALA A 202 -20.33 -14.99 17.76
CA ALA A 202 -19.70 -13.70 18.07
C ALA A 202 -18.47 -13.87 18.97
N GLY A 203 -18.58 -14.69 20.03
CA GLY A 203 -17.46 -14.97 20.93
C GLY A 203 -16.27 -15.63 20.24
N PHE A 204 -16.51 -16.65 19.42
CA PHE A 204 -15.46 -17.31 18.63
C PHE A 204 -14.78 -16.31 17.67
N CYS A 205 -15.57 -15.55 16.93
CA CYS A 205 -15.06 -14.53 16.01
C CYS A 205 -14.19 -13.49 16.73
N LEU A 206 -14.61 -13.00 17.90
CA LEU A 206 -13.86 -12.02 18.68
C LEU A 206 -12.51 -12.53 19.18
N VAL A 207 -12.46 -13.77 19.68
CA VAL A 207 -11.21 -14.38 20.15
C VAL A 207 -10.24 -14.57 18.98
N ALA A 208 -10.72 -15.15 17.88
CA ALA A 208 -9.90 -15.36 16.69
C ALA A 208 -9.47 -14.03 16.05
N ALA A 209 -10.34 -13.02 16.03
CA ALA A 209 -10.02 -11.67 15.58
C ALA A 209 -8.93 -11.03 16.42
N PHE A 210 -9.02 -11.11 17.76
CA PHE A 210 -8.01 -10.55 18.65
C PHE A 210 -6.63 -11.18 18.41
N ILE A 211 -6.56 -12.52 18.34
CA ILE A 211 -5.31 -13.23 18.05
C ILE A 211 -4.76 -12.80 16.68
N GLY A 212 -5.61 -12.78 15.65
CA GLY A 212 -5.23 -12.33 14.31
C GLY A 212 -4.75 -10.89 14.27
N ALA A 213 -5.39 -9.98 15.02
CA ALA A 213 -5.02 -8.56 15.08
C ALA A 213 -3.64 -8.37 15.73
N ILE A 214 -3.32 -9.12 16.79
CA ILE A 214 -1.98 -9.08 17.40
C ILE A 214 -0.92 -9.54 16.40
N ILE A 215 -1.16 -10.64 15.68
CA ILE A 215 -0.25 -11.12 14.63
C ILE A 215 -0.07 -10.05 13.56
N ALA A 216 -1.17 -9.50 13.03
CA ALA A 216 -1.12 -8.47 11.99
C ALA A 216 -0.36 -7.22 12.42
N VAL A 217 -0.56 -6.74 13.67
CA VAL A 217 0.16 -5.59 14.22
C VAL A 217 1.66 -5.90 14.34
N VAL A 218 2.03 -7.06 14.91
CA VAL A 218 3.44 -7.44 15.01
C VAL A 218 4.10 -7.48 13.63
N LEU A 219 3.48 -8.15 12.67
CA LEU A 219 4.00 -8.21 11.30
C LEU A 219 4.06 -6.82 10.63
N GLY A 220 3.08 -5.96 10.91
CA GLY A 220 3.03 -4.59 10.38
C GLY A 220 4.18 -3.73 10.90
N TRP A 221 4.47 -3.78 12.19
CA TRP A 221 5.62 -3.07 12.78
C TRP A 221 6.96 -3.63 12.33
N LEU A 222 7.05 -4.94 12.09
CA LEU A 222 8.24 -5.55 11.47
C LEU A 222 8.43 -5.12 10.01
N ASN A 223 7.33 -4.95 9.26
CA ASN A 223 7.36 -4.55 7.85
C ASN A 223 7.61 -3.04 7.65
N GLY A 224 6.94 -2.20 8.43
CA GLY A 224 7.01 -0.74 8.32
C GLY A 224 8.09 -0.09 9.19
N GLY A 225 8.88 -0.88 9.91
CA GLY A 225 9.87 -0.39 10.87
C GLY A 225 9.27 0.22 12.14
N PHE A 226 10.11 0.42 13.15
CA PHE A 226 9.73 0.97 14.46
C PHE A 226 9.87 2.49 14.49
N VAL A 227 9.06 3.17 13.67
CA VAL A 227 8.96 4.64 13.62
C VAL A 227 7.60 5.06 14.17
N LEU A 228 7.59 6.05 15.07
CA LEU A 228 6.35 6.55 15.69
C LEU A 228 5.63 7.60 14.83
N TRP A 229 6.39 8.29 13.97
CA TRP A 229 5.93 9.38 13.11
C TRP A 229 6.37 9.09 11.68
N ASP A 230 5.44 8.71 10.81
CA ASP A 230 5.72 8.52 9.39
C ASP A 230 5.54 9.86 8.65
N ASP A 231 6.44 10.17 7.71
CA ASP A 231 6.38 11.41 6.90
C ASP A 231 5.12 11.46 6.02
N HIS A 232 4.68 10.30 5.52
CA HIS A 232 3.46 10.20 4.73
C HIS A 232 2.24 9.96 5.61
N TRP A 233 1.33 10.93 5.66
CA TRP A 233 0.17 10.91 6.57
C TRP A 233 -0.75 9.70 6.39
N VAL A 234 -0.87 9.15 5.17
CA VAL A 234 -1.67 7.92 4.90
C VAL A 234 -1.06 6.72 5.63
N GLN A 235 0.27 6.61 5.63
CA GLN A 235 0.97 5.51 6.32
C GLN A 235 0.86 5.65 7.82
N ALA A 236 1.06 6.87 8.35
CA ALA A 236 0.86 7.15 9.77
C ALA A 236 -0.56 6.78 10.21
N THR A 237 -1.56 7.20 9.43
CA THR A 237 -2.98 6.93 9.72
C THR A 237 -3.27 5.43 9.70
N HIS A 238 -2.82 4.69 8.68
CA HIS A 238 -2.99 3.25 8.60
C HIS A 238 -2.35 2.52 9.80
N ARG A 239 -1.11 2.89 10.16
CA ARG A 239 -0.36 2.29 11.26
C ARG A 239 -1.08 2.45 12.60
N TRP A 240 -1.54 3.66 12.90
CA TRP A 240 -2.23 3.96 14.15
C TRP A 240 -3.64 3.38 14.21
N LEU A 241 -4.39 3.36 13.10
CA LEU A 241 -5.68 2.67 13.03
C LEU A 241 -5.54 1.15 13.21
N GLY A 242 -4.50 0.54 12.62
CA GLY A 242 -4.21 -0.89 12.79
C GLY A 242 -3.86 -1.23 14.25
N THR A 243 -2.95 -0.47 14.87
CA THR A 243 -2.57 -0.67 16.28
C THR A 243 -3.74 -0.39 17.22
N GLY A 244 -4.53 0.65 16.93
CA GLY A 244 -5.76 1.00 17.66
C GLY A 244 -6.82 -0.10 17.56
N THR A 245 -6.96 -0.75 16.40
CA THR A 245 -7.86 -1.90 16.22
C THR A 245 -7.49 -3.05 17.14
N ALA A 246 -6.21 -3.40 17.27
CA ALA A 246 -5.77 -4.45 18.19
C ALA A 246 -6.11 -4.11 19.64
N ALA A 247 -5.85 -2.86 20.08
CA ALA A 247 -6.21 -2.40 21.42
C ALA A 247 -7.74 -2.42 21.66
N LEU A 248 -8.52 -1.94 20.70
CA LEU A 248 -9.99 -1.93 20.78
C LEU A 248 -10.58 -3.34 20.75
N SER A 249 -10.01 -4.27 19.99
CA SER A 249 -10.46 -5.67 19.98
C SER A 249 -10.26 -6.35 21.34
N LEU A 250 -9.18 -6.02 22.07
CA LEU A 250 -8.99 -6.47 23.46
C LEU A 250 -10.07 -5.91 24.40
N VAL A 251 -10.36 -4.60 24.30
CA VAL A 251 -11.42 -3.96 25.09
C VAL A 251 -12.79 -4.59 24.76
N THR A 252 -13.06 -4.82 23.48
CA THR A 252 -14.29 -5.47 23.01
C THR A 252 -14.40 -6.89 23.56
N LEU A 253 -13.34 -7.69 23.49
CA LEU A 253 -13.32 -9.05 24.05
C LEU A 253 -13.54 -9.04 25.57
N GLY A 254 -12.88 -8.15 26.32
CA GLY A 254 -13.09 -8.02 27.76
C GLY A 254 -14.52 -7.59 28.12
N SER A 255 -15.10 -6.68 27.33
CA SER A 255 -16.50 -6.28 27.49
C SER A 255 -17.49 -7.38 27.11
N PHE A 256 -17.17 -8.22 26.11
CA PHE A 256 -17.96 -9.38 25.71
C PHE A 256 -18.01 -10.40 26.84
N VAL A 257 -16.88 -10.75 27.45
CA VAL A 257 -16.84 -11.66 28.61
C VAL A 257 -17.76 -11.16 29.72
N ARG A 258 -17.72 -9.85 30.02
CA ARG A 258 -18.61 -9.20 31.00
C ARG A 258 -20.09 -9.29 30.61
N ALA A 259 -20.41 -9.13 29.33
CA ALA A 259 -21.76 -9.18 28.78
C ALA A 259 -22.31 -10.61 28.64
N ALA A 260 -21.43 -11.61 28.59
CA ALA A 260 -21.79 -13.01 28.45
C ALA A 260 -22.24 -13.67 29.77
N HIS A 261 -21.94 -13.07 30.92
CA HIS A 261 -22.43 -13.55 32.22
C HIS A 261 -23.96 -13.52 32.31
N SER A 262 -24.54 -14.49 33.02
CA SER A 262 -26.00 -14.61 33.24
C SER A 262 -26.62 -13.37 33.88
N ASP A 263 -25.89 -12.73 34.80
CA ASP A 263 -26.34 -11.53 35.54
C ASP A 263 -25.88 -10.22 34.89
N ALA A 264 -25.54 -10.24 33.60
CA ALA A 264 -25.04 -9.07 32.91
C ALA A 264 -26.10 -7.96 32.86
N SER A 265 -25.78 -6.82 33.49
CA SER A 265 -26.62 -5.62 33.41
C SER A 265 -26.79 -5.12 31.96
N ARG A 266 -27.92 -4.47 31.65
CA ARG A 266 -28.18 -3.81 30.35
C ARG A 266 -27.04 -2.88 29.91
N ARG A 267 -26.41 -2.18 30.87
CA ARG A 267 -25.24 -1.32 30.63
C ARG A 267 -23.99 -2.09 30.20
N ALA A 268 -23.78 -3.31 30.69
CA ALA A 268 -22.67 -4.16 30.25
C ALA A 268 -22.86 -4.59 28.79
N VAL A 269 -24.08 -5.01 28.43
CA VAL A 269 -24.43 -5.38 27.05
C VAL A 269 -24.29 -4.19 26.09
N MET A 270 -24.81 -3.01 26.46
CA MET A 270 -24.66 -1.79 25.64
C MET A 270 -23.19 -1.40 25.46
N ARG A 271 -22.36 -1.46 26.51
CA ARG A 271 -20.92 -1.16 26.39
C ARG A 271 -20.21 -2.11 25.43
N TYR A 272 -20.51 -3.41 25.49
CA TYR A 272 -19.96 -4.37 24.55
C TYR A 272 -20.38 -4.06 23.10
N ARG A 273 -21.65 -3.78 22.86
CA ARG A 273 -22.14 -3.43 21.51
C ARG A 273 -21.51 -2.16 20.96
N LEU A 274 -21.37 -1.14 21.80
CA LEU A 274 -20.70 0.11 21.43
C LEU A 274 -19.21 -0.13 21.12
N ALA A 275 -18.53 -0.92 21.94
CA ALA A 275 -17.12 -1.29 21.71
C ALA A 275 -16.95 -2.09 20.41
N LEU A 276 -17.82 -3.06 20.14
CA LEU A 276 -17.82 -3.83 18.89
C LEU A 276 -18.07 -2.93 17.68
N CYS A 277 -19.06 -2.04 17.76
CA CYS A 277 -19.34 -1.07 16.70
C CYS A 277 -18.13 -0.17 16.43
N ALA A 278 -17.55 0.44 17.48
CA ALA A 278 -16.36 1.27 17.37
C ALA A 278 -15.17 0.51 16.77
N THR A 279 -14.91 -0.72 17.23
CA THR A 279 -13.84 -1.57 16.69
C THR A 279 -14.05 -1.88 15.21
N THR A 280 -15.31 -2.16 14.82
CA THR A 280 -15.68 -2.46 13.42
C THR A 280 -15.47 -1.23 12.51
N VAL A 281 -15.81 -0.04 12.98
CA VAL A 281 -15.58 1.21 12.24
C VAL A 281 -14.08 1.50 12.10
N VAL A 282 -13.31 1.36 13.19
CA VAL A 282 -11.86 1.62 13.16
C VAL A 282 -11.14 0.63 12.24
N VAL A 283 -11.50 -0.67 12.28
CA VAL A 283 -10.89 -1.66 11.38
C VAL A 283 -11.28 -1.45 9.92
N ALA A 284 -12.51 -0.98 9.65
CA ALA A 284 -12.91 -0.58 8.30
C ALA A 284 -12.05 0.57 7.78
N GLY A 285 -11.81 1.59 8.61
CA GLY A 285 -10.87 2.68 8.32
C GLY A 285 -9.45 2.17 8.08
N ALA A 286 -8.94 1.28 8.94
CA ALA A 286 -7.62 0.66 8.74
C ALA A 286 -7.52 -0.07 7.39
N GLY A 287 -8.59 -0.78 6.99
CA GLY A 287 -8.71 -1.43 5.69
C GLY A 287 -8.70 -0.43 4.53
N PHE A 288 -9.47 0.66 4.62
CA PHE A 288 -9.47 1.74 3.64
C PHE A 288 -8.07 2.33 3.44
N PHE A 289 -7.40 2.74 4.51
CA PHE A 289 -6.06 3.33 4.41
C PHE A 289 -5.01 2.29 3.99
N GLY A 290 -5.23 1.00 4.29
CA GLY A 290 -4.41 -0.09 3.76
C GLY A 290 -4.52 -0.21 2.24
N GLY A 291 -5.74 -0.08 1.70
CA GLY A 291 -5.98 0.05 0.25
C GLY A 291 -5.34 1.30 -0.33
N ALA A 292 -5.46 2.44 0.36
CA ALA A 292 -4.88 3.71 -0.09
C ALA A 292 -3.34 3.68 -0.20
N LEU A 293 -2.66 2.89 0.63
CA LEU A 293 -1.20 2.68 0.51
C LEU A 293 -0.80 1.93 -0.76
N VAL A 294 -1.70 1.10 -1.30
CA VAL A 294 -1.45 0.29 -2.51
C VAL A 294 -1.92 1.02 -3.76
N TYR A 295 -3.10 1.63 -3.70
CA TYR A 295 -3.83 2.16 -4.86
C TYR A 295 -3.95 3.69 -4.89
N GLY A 296 -3.46 4.40 -3.88
CA GLY A 296 -3.62 5.86 -3.73
C GLY A 296 -4.88 6.27 -2.97
N ILE A 297 -4.96 7.51 -2.50
CA ILE A 297 -6.08 7.95 -1.64
C ILE A 297 -7.43 7.94 -2.38
N ASP A 298 -7.43 8.23 -3.68
CA ASP A 298 -8.61 8.29 -4.54
C ASP A 298 -8.96 6.95 -5.20
N HIS A 299 -8.53 5.82 -4.62
CA HIS A 299 -8.73 4.48 -5.19
C HIS A 299 -10.19 4.02 -5.36
N TYR A 300 -11.16 4.79 -4.89
CA TYR A 300 -12.60 4.57 -5.14
C TYR A 300 -13.23 5.62 -6.06
N ALA A 301 -12.49 6.66 -6.47
CA ALA A 301 -12.95 7.61 -7.47
C ALA A 301 -12.78 6.94 -8.84
N LEU A 302 -13.90 6.65 -9.49
CA LEU A 302 -14.00 6.20 -10.88
C LEU A 302 -13.91 7.38 -11.85
#